data_AF-A0A1H6F0Z3-F1
#
_entry.id   AF-A0A1H6F0Z3-F1
#
_cell.length_a   1.000
_cell.length_b   1.000
_cell.length_c   1.000
_cell.angle_alpha   90.00
_cell.angle_beta   90.00
_cell.angle_gamma   90.00
#
_symmetry.space_group_name_H-M   'P 1'
#
loop_
_entity.id
_entity.type
_entity.pdbx_description
1 polymer ?
#
loop_
_entity_poly.entity_id
_entity_poly.type
_entity_poly.pdbx_seq_one_letter_code
_entity_poly.pdbx_strand_id
1 'polypeptide(L)'
;MRNVSLEVLRDMAAQIAAGAPPGWRRGWVHAYRDAYSAGHRGKGYELPDGTIGDLRLDLGGLKDAAPAELMVELAVEPSGRFEAVTSRAITREHAGAFLYVLRPDVLPREPGADQGPPSNPTPAGDPEEAVRLFREYLRKRADIVGEAEPLPAPLDPAERAALLDTCDLPPDLVALYGEADGDDETGLFYGHLWFSLESTTTYVHHRPEREWNGNLFWSMTGDAEPPGTIRRQFGSPRWIPFATSTGGDYLAVDMDPGPAGRPGQVIRVGIHYDGAPVYVADSVTTLLRRLVRALDRGDYEGGEGYLDIAARLPSYLDESRTYWRGQAPIPKKTRRIQTLVVDKVGDLDLAPVRAASHLSAVALFGAGPVDLSPLRDVPLEALRLELDAVDLSPLAGHPALRMMTLRTREPVDLGVLRTFPRLEGLDVAGAAVQDLGEPDGLLLLTLSPEQWRRLGTPPPLAAAGLDGDPTPGQVHEWTARFGREEGWEYVEGRLG
;
A
#
# COMPACT_ATOMS: atom_id res chain seq x y z
N MET A 1 -19.00 4.32 28.71
CA MET A 1 -18.53 3.29 27.76
C MET A 1 -17.33 2.62 28.39
N ARG A 2 -17.31 1.29 28.55
CA ARG A 2 -16.22 0.60 29.25
C ARG A 2 -15.13 0.24 28.22
N ASN A 3 -13.91 0.75 28.44
CA ASN A 3 -12.68 0.29 27.78
C ASN A 3 -12.50 -1.23 28.00
N VAL A 4 -11.53 -1.88 27.34
CA VAL A 4 -11.19 -3.27 27.65
C VAL A 4 -11.06 -3.39 29.16
N SER A 5 -11.95 -4.17 29.77
CA SER A 5 -11.97 -4.23 31.22
C SER A 5 -10.68 -4.91 31.68
N LEU A 6 -10.15 -4.45 32.80
CA LEU A 6 -9.05 -5.11 33.50
C LEU A 6 -9.31 -6.61 33.72
N GLU A 7 -10.58 -7.01 33.75
CA GLU A 7 -11.04 -8.40 33.82
C GLU A 7 -10.68 -9.21 32.57
N VAL A 8 -10.87 -8.68 31.35
CA VAL A 8 -10.45 -9.35 30.11
C VAL A 8 -8.93 -9.52 30.06
N LEU A 9 -8.18 -8.49 30.44
CA LEU A 9 -6.71 -8.58 30.49
C LEU A 9 -6.23 -9.60 31.54
N ARG A 10 -6.89 -9.64 32.70
CA ARG A 10 -6.59 -10.64 33.76
C ARG A 10 -6.92 -12.06 33.32
N ASP A 11 -8.03 -12.26 32.62
CA ASP A 11 -8.41 -13.58 32.11
C ASP A 11 -7.38 -14.08 31.09
N MET A 12 -7.02 -13.24 30.11
CA MET A 12 -5.95 -13.55 29.16
C MET A 12 -4.61 -13.84 29.88
N ALA A 13 -4.25 -13.05 30.88
CA ALA A 13 -3.02 -13.27 31.65
C ALA A 13 -3.06 -14.60 32.43
N ALA A 14 -4.21 -14.96 33.01
CA ALA A 14 -4.40 -16.22 33.71
C ALA A 14 -4.28 -17.42 32.76
N GLN A 15 -4.85 -17.34 31.55
CA GLN A 15 -4.70 -18.37 30.53
C GLN A 15 -3.24 -18.56 30.11
N ILE A 16 -2.47 -17.48 29.95
CA ILE A 16 -1.03 -17.54 29.66
C ILE A 16 -0.27 -18.25 30.79
N ALA A 17 -0.50 -17.82 32.04
CA ALA A 17 0.18 -18.40 33.20
C ALA A 17 -0.16 -19.89 33.41
N ALA A 18 -1.40 -20.30 33.11
CA ALA A 18 -1.84 -21.69 33.22
C ALA A 18 -1.35 -22.57 32.05
N GLY A 19 -1.19 -22.00 30.86
CA GLY A 19 -0.75 -22.71 29.67
C GLY A 19 0.78 -22.87 29.56
N ALA A 20 1.55 -22.03 30.23
CA ALA A 20 3.01 -22.09 30.19
C ALA A 20 3.57 -23.23 31.06
N PRO A 21 4.58 -23.99 30.58
CA PRO A 21 5.18 -25.10 31.32
C PRO A 21 6.03 -24.61 32.50
N PRO A 22 6.32 -25.46 33.51
CA PRO A 22 7.18 -25.10 34.62
C PRO A 22 8.54 -24.55 34.18
N GLY A 23 8.99 -23.46 34.81
CA GLY A 23 10.30 -22.85 34.53
C GLY A 23 10.34 -21.83 33.39
N TRP A 24 9.20 -21.49 32.78
CA TRP A 24 9.08 -20.39 31.83
C TRP A 24 9.57 -19.05 32.41
N ARG A 25 10.00 -18.13 31.53
CA ARG A 25 10.52 -16.79 31.88
C ARG A 25 9.52 -15.67 31.63
N ARG A 26 8.86 -15.71 30.49
CA ARG A 26 7.88 -14.71 30.03
C ARG A 26 6.88 -15.37 29.11
N GLY A 27 5.67 -14.84 29.11
CA GLY A 27 4.54 -15.27 28.29
C GLY A 27 3.88 -14.03 27.72
N TRP A 28 3.34 -14.14 26.52
CA TRP A 28 2.80 -12.97 25.83
C TRP A 28 1.67 -13.34 24.88
N VAL A 29 0.92 -12.30 24.50
CA VAL A 29 0.02 -12.31 23.36
C VAL A 29 0.01 -10.92 22.72
N HIS A 30 0.07 -10.91 21.40
CA HIS A 30 -0.16 -9.75 20.54
C HIS A 30 -1.55 -9.92 19.93
N ALA A 31 -2.58 -9.42 20.60
CA ALA A 31 -3.96 -9.57 20.17
C ALA A 31 -4.47 -8.33 19.44
N TYR A 32 -5.49 -8.52 18.62
CA TYR A 32 -6.23 -7.43 17.98
C TYR A 32 -7.73 -7.73 17.99
N ARG A 33 -8.52 -6.67 17.91
CA ARG A 33 -9.96 -6.68 17.67
C ARG A 33 -10.24 -5.78 16.47
N ASP A 34 -11.03 -6.27 15.53
CA ASP A 34 -11.59 -5.46 14.43
C ASP A 34 -13.12 -5.34 14.60
N ALA A 35 -13.83 -4.81 13.60
CA ALA A 35 -15.28 -4.61 13.68
C ALA A 35 -16.09 -5.92 13.75
N TYR A 36 -15.52 -7.04 13.33
CA TYR A 36 -16.22 -8.32 13.14
C TYR A 36 -15.65 -9.45 14.01
N SER A 37 -14.38 -9.36 14.41
CA SER A 37 -13.63 -10.45 15.02
C SER A 37 -12.58 -9.98 16.03
N ALA A 38 -12.03 -10.93 16.77
CA ALA A 38 -10.80 -10.75 17.54
C ALA A 38 -9.84 -11.90 17.21
N GLY A 39 -8.55 -11.60 17.16
CA GLY A 39 -7.50 -12.53 16.79
C GLY A 39 -6.16 -12.18 17.44
N HIS A 40 -5.09 -12.84 17.02
CA HIS A 40 -3.74 -12.55 17.48
C HIS A 40 -2.73 -12.63 16.34
N ARG A 41 -1.66 -11.84 16.44
CA ARG A 41 -0.48 -11.86 15.56
C ARG A 41 0.69 -12.65 16.14
N GLY A 42 0.51 -13.22 17.32
CA GLY A 42 1.49 -14.09 17.98
C GLY A 42 1.14 -14.26 19.45
N LYS A 43 1.47 -15.42 20.00
CA LYS A 43 1.28 -15.75 21.41
C LYS A 43 2.25 -16.87 21.77
N GLY A 44 2.73 -16.87 22.99
CA GLY A 44 3.71 -17.88 23.38
C GLY A 44 4.32 -17.62 24.74
N TYR A 45 5.29 -18.47 25.06
CA TYR A 45 6.15 -18.32 26.21
C TYR A 45 7.61 -18.60 25.84
N GLU A 46 8.52 -18.09 26.65
CA GLU A 46 9.96 -18.30 26.52
C GLU A 46 10.47 -19.12 27.70
N LEU A 47 11.32 -20.11 27.41
CA LEU A 47 12.02 -20.92 28.39
C LEU A 47 13.43 -20.36 28.71
N PRO A 48 14.10 -20.83 29.77
CA PRO A 48 15.40 -20.29 30.17
C PRO A 48 16.54 -20.48 29.15
N ASP A 49 16.39 -21.43 28.24
CA ASP A 49 17.31 -21.70 27.15
C ASP A 49 17.01 -20.89 25.88
N GLY A 50 16.00 -20.01 25.93
CA GLY A 50 15.54 -19.19 24.80
C GLY A 50 14.53 -19.91 23.89
N THR A 51 14.14 -21.16 24.22
CA THR A 51 13.12 -21.87 23.46
C THR A 51 11.77 -21.15 23.56
N ILE A 52 11.16 -20.88 22.41
CA ILE A 52 9.83 -20.28 22.32
C ILE A 52 8.80 -21.40 22.12
N GLY A 53 7.79 -21.45 22.98
CA GLY A 53 6.64 -22.34 22.84
C GLY A 53 5.36 -21.57 22.52
N ASP A 54 4.40 -22.23 21.88
CA ASP A 54 3.09 -21.67 21.56
C ASP A 54 2.09 -21.86 22.72
N LEU A 55 1.09 -21.00 22.79
CA LEU A 55 0.02 -21.03 23.80
C LEU A 55 -1.35 -21.19 23.15
N ARG A 56 -2.25 -21.95 23.76
CA ARG A 56 -3.67 -21.91 23.40
C ARG A 56 -4.38 -20.87 24.27
N LEU A 57 -4.98 -19.87 23.63
CA LEU A 57 -5.70 -18.77 24.28
C LEU A 57 -7.09 -18.64 23.66
N ASP A 58 -8.09 -18.43 24.50
CA ASP A 58 -9.44 -18.03 24.12
C ASP A 58 -9.55 -16.50 24.18
N LEU A 59 -9.86 -15.88 23.04
CA LEU A 59 -10.00 -14.43 22.87
C LEU A 59 -11.47 -13.99 22.76
N GLY A 60 -12.43 -14.86 23.10
CA GLY A 60 -13.86 -14.54 23.07
C GLY A 60 -14.21 -13.28 23.89
N GLY A 61 -13.60 -13.12 25.07
CA GLY A 61 -13.78 -11.91 25.89
C GLY A 61 -13.29 -10.63 25.23
N LEU A 62 -12.28 -10.70 24.35
CA LEU A 62 -11.79 -9.55 23.59
C LEU A 62 -12.73 -9.17 22.44
N LYS A 63 -13.38 -10.16 21.80
CA LYS A 63 -14.34 -9.92 20.70
C LYS A 63 -15.48 -9.00 21.14
N ASP A 64 -15.94 -9.17 22.37
CA ASP A 64 -17.07 -8.43 22.93
C ASP A 64 -16.65 -7.14 23.68
N ALA A 65 -15.35 -6.90 23.83
CA ALA A 65 -14.82 -5.74 24.55
C ALA A 65 -14.85 -4.47 23.69
N ALA A 66 -15.24 -3.32 24.25
CA ALA A 66 -15.18 -2.03 23.55
C ALA A 66 -13.84 -1.31 23.83
N PRO A 67 -13.35 -0.43 22.92
CA PRO A 67 -13.91 -0.02 21.63
C PRO A 67 -13.67 -1.02 20.48
N ALA A 68 -14.37 -0.83 19.35
CA ALA A 68 -14.06 -1.55 18.10
C ALA A 68 -12.76 -1.00 17.53
N GLU A 69 -11.96 -1.88 16.91
CA GLU A 69 -10.60 -1.61 16.44
C GLU A 69 -9.63 -1.31 17.58
N LEU A 70 -8.97 -2.36 18.07
CA LEU A 70 -8.09 -2.28 19.21
C LEU A 70 -6.93 -3.27 19.09
N MET A 71 -5.72 -2.80 19.32
CA MET A 71 -4.54 -3.60 19.56
C MET A 71 -4.37 -3.85 21.07
N VAL A 72 -3.95 -5.06 21.45
CA VAL A 72 -3.61 -5.44 22.83
C VAL A 72 -2.26 -6.16 22.84
N GLU A 73 -1.28 -5.53 23.47
CA GLU A 73 0.00 -6.17 23.83
C GLU A 73 -0.05 -6.55 25.29
N LEU A 74 0.08 -7.84 25.60
CA LEU A 74 0.09 -8.34 26.97
C LEU A 74 1.34 -9.17 27.20
N ALA A 75 2.04 -8.88 28.30
CA ALA A 75 3.17 -9.66 28.79
C ALA A 75 2.89 -10.10 30.23
N VAL A 76 3.21 -11.36 30.52
CA VAL A 76 2.99 -11.99 31.83
C VAL A 76 4.30 -12.57 32.31
N GLU A 77 4.52 -12.54 33.62
CA GLU A 77 5.63 -13.16 34.30
C GLU A 77 5.18 -14.40 35.11
N PRO A 78 6.09 -15.35 35.39
CA PRO A 78 5.82 -16.49 36.29
C PRO A 78 5.34 -16.10 37.68
N SER A 79 5.65 -14.87 38.11
CA SER A 79 5.21 -14.29 39.39
C SER A 79 3.71 -13.97 39.46
N GLY A 80 3.01 -14.11 38.32
CA GLY A 80 1.63 -13.68 38.11
C GLY A 80 1.50 -12.18 37.83
N ARG A 81 2.59 -11.41 37.82
CA ARG A 81 2.56 -10.01 37.37
C ARG A 81 2.33 -9.97 35.86
N PHE A 82 1.59 -8.97 35.41
CA PHE A 82 1.40 -8.70 33.99
C PHE A 82 1.38 -7.21 33.70
N GLU A 83 1.78 -6.88 32.48
CA GLU A 83 1.71 -5.54 31.91
C GLU A 83 0.96 -5.62 30.58
N ALA A 84 0.16 -4.60 30.28
CA ALA A 84 -0.56 -4.52 29.02
C ALA A 84 -0.58 -3.11 28.45
N VAL A 85 -0.52 -3.01 27.13
CA VAL A 85 -0.87 -1.81 26.37
C VAL A 85 -2.09 -2.13 25.52
N THR A 86 -3.13 -1.31 25.63
CA THR A 86 -4.28 -1.33 24.70
C THR A 86 -4.25 -0.07 23.86
N SER A 87 -4.50 -0.16 22.56
CA SER A 87 -4.37 1.02 21.69
C SER A 87 -5.23 0.99 20.43
N ARG A 88 -5.68 2.16 20.02
CA ARG A 88 -6.30 2.47 18.72
C ARG A 88 -5.40 3.34 17.83
N ALA A 89 -4.40 3.98 18.42
CA ALA A 89 -3.48 4.88 17.73
C ALA A 89 -2.11 4.24 17.44
N ILE A 90 -1.83 3.11 18.09
CA ILE A 90 -0.59 2.34 17.94
C ILE A 90 -0.94 1.02 17.26
N THR A 91 -0.23 0.71 16.19
CA THR A 91 -0.34 -0.57 15.48
C THR A 91 0.94 -1.38 15.66
N ARG A 92 0.80 -2.71 15.69
CA ARG A 92 1.94 -3.64 15.58
C ARG A 92 2.04 -4.12 14.13
N GLU A 93 3.14 -3.77 13.48
CA GLU A 93 3.46 -4.11 12.10
C GLU A 93 3.96 -5.57 12.00
N HIS A 94 3.94 -6.16 10.80
CA HIS A 94 4.29 -7.57 10.60
C HIS A 94 5.74 -7.93 10.97
N ALA A 95 6.65 -6.95 11.01
CA ALA A 95 8.05 -7.14 11.41
C ALA A 95 8.26 -7.11 12.95
N GLY A 96 7.20 -6.94 13.74
CA GLY A 96 7.26 -6.80 15.19
C GLY A 96 7.38 -5.35 15.68
N ALA A 97 7.76 -4.44 14.79
CA ALA A 97 7.80 -3.00 15.05
C ALA A 97 6.42 -2.43 15.40
N PHE A 98 6.42 -1.39 16.23
CA PHE A 98 5.25 -0.59 16.56
C PHE A 98 5.27 0.71 15.77
N LEU A 99 4.10 1.16 15.34
CA LEU A 99 3.90 2.46 14.73
C LEU A 99 2.88 3.23 15.57
N TYR A 100 3.26 4.40 16.06
CA TYR A 100 2.35 5.35 16.71
C TYR A 100 2.06 6.49 15.73
N VAL A 101 0.82 6.55 15.26
CA VAL A 101 0.33 7.64 14.40
C VAL A 101 -0.07 8.83 15.28
N LEU A 102 0.73 9.88 15.25
CA LEU A 102 0.55 11.11 16.04
C LEU A 102 -0.36 12.10 15.30
N ARG A 103 -0.22 12.19 13.97
CA ARG A 103 -0.98 13.08 13.11
C ARG A 103 -1.52 12.32 11.90
N PRO A 104 -2.69 11.66 12.03
CA PRO A 104 -3.24 10.80 10.98
C PRO A 104 -3.61 11.55 9.70
N ASP A 105 -3.87 12.85 9.80
CA ASP A 105 -4.19 13.77 8.71
C ASP A 105 -2.97 14.25 7.92
N VAL A 106 -1.76 14.01 8.44
CA VAL A 106 -0.50 14.39 7.79
C VAL A 106 0.11 13.15 7.15
N LEU A 107 -0.13 12.95 5.85
CA LEU A 107 0.42 11.85 5.08
C LEU A 107 1.65 12.29 4.26
N PRO A 108 2.59 11.38 3.97
CA PRO A 108 3.68 11.64 3.04
C PRO A 108 3.15 12.00 1.66
N ARG A 109 3.84 12.93 1.01
CA ARG A 109 3.45 13.38 -0.34
C ARG A 109 3.71 12.26 -1.33
N GLU A 110 2.68 11.87 -2.08
CA GLU A 110 2.83 10.84 -3.11
C GLU A 110 3.68 11.35 -4.29
N PRO A 111 4.50 10.48 -4.92
CA PRO A 111 5.31 10.88 -6.07
C PRO A 111 4.49 11.52 -7.21
N GLY A 112 3.24 11.07 -7.40
CA GLY A 112 2.31 11.61 -8.39
C GLY A 112 1.97 13.10 -8.20
N ALA A 113 2.05 13.62 -6.97
CA ALA A 113 1.81 15.03 -6.67
C ALA A 113 2.94 15.96 -7.16
N ASP A 114 4.10 15.40 -7.54
CA ASP A 114 5.21 16.15 -8.14
C ASP A 114 5.18 16.10 -9.67
N GLN A 115 4.31 15.27 -10.26
CA GLN A 115 4.17 15.16 -11.70
C GLN A 115 3.34 16.32 -12.26
N GLY A 116 3.79 16.90 -13.37
CA GLY A 116 3.06 17.93 -14.10
C GLY A 116 1.71 17.43 -14.64
N PRO A 117 0.85 18.34 -15.14
CA PRO A 117 -0.40 17.96 -15.79
C PRO A 117 -0.14 17.15 -17.07
N PRO A 118 -1.16 16.45 -17.62
CA PRO A 118 -1.04 15.81 -18.92
C PRO A 118 -0.62 16.81 -20.00
N SER A 119 0.35 16.42 -20.82
CA SER A 119 0.79 17.21 -21.98
C SER A 119 -0.33 17.45 -22.99
N ASN A 120 -1.34 16.57 -23.02
CA ASN A 120 -2.57 16.74 -23.78
C ASN A 120 -3.79 16.54 -22.86
N PRO A 121 -4.44 17.64 -22.43
CA PRO A 121 -5.59 17.58 -21.53
C PRO A 121 -6.92 17.26 -22.24
N THR A 122 -6.92 17.09 -23.57
CA THR A 122 -8.15 16.76 -24.31
C THR A 122 -8.46 15.26 -24.19
N PRO A 123 -9.70 14.90 -23.78
CA PRO A 123 -10.10 13.51 -23.70
C PRO A 123 -9.81 12.71 -24.97
N ALA A 124 -9.34 11.49 -24.80
CA ALA A 124 -8.87 10.65 -25.91
C ALA A 124 -9.98 9.90 -26.67
N GLY A 125 -11.18 9.83 -26.08
CA GLY A 125 -12.34 9.17 -26.66
C GLY A 125 -13.01 9.94 -27.78
N ASP A 126 -13.61 9.18 -28.70
CA ASP A 126 -14.52 9.68 -29.73
C ASP A 126 -15.93 9.14 -29.42
N PRO A 127 -16.90 10.01 -29.06
CA PRO A 127 -18.25 9.58 -28.67
C PRO A 127 -19.05 8.98 -29.81
N GLU A 128 -18.91 9.48 -31.04
CA GLU A 128 -19.63 8.95 -32.21
C GLU A 128 -19.10 7.57 -32.58
N GLU A 129 -17.78 7.41 -32.58
CA GLU A 129 -17.16 6.11 -32.82
C GLU A 129 -17.49 5.11 -31.69
N ALA A 130 -17.53 5.56 -30.43
CA ALA A 130 -17.87 4.72 -29.29
C ALA A 130 -19.27 4.10 -29.43
N VAL A 131 -20.29 4.92 -29.71
CA VAL A 131 -21.67 4.44 -29.93
C VAL A 131 -21.74 3.46 -31.11
N ARG A 132 -21.06 3.78 -32.21
CA ARG A 132 -21.01 2.90 -33.39
C ARG A 132 -20.39 1.54 -33.03
N LEU A 133 -19.25 1.54 -32.35
CA LEU A 133 -18.55 0.32 -31.91
C LEU A 133 -19.35 -0.46 -30.86
N PHE A 134 -20.04 0.22 -29.95
CA PHE A 134 -20.86 -0.42 -28.93
C PHE A 134 -22.04 -1.18 -29.54
N ARG A 135 -22.79 -0.55 -30.45
CA ARG A 135 -23.87 -1.22 -31.19
C ARG A 135 -23.37 -2.39 -32.03
N GLU A 136 -22.19 -2.24 -32.63
CA GLU A 136 -21.53 -3.32 -33.38
C GLU A 136 -21.12 -4.48 -32.46
N TYR A 137 -20.55 -4.16 -31.29
CA TYR A 137 -20.17 -5.12 -30.26
C TYR A 137 -21.37 -5.93 -29.78
N LEU A 138 -22.47 -5.28 -29.40
CA LEU A 138 -23.70 -5.95 -28.95
C LEU A 138 -24.29 -6.86 -30.02
N ARG A 139 -24.31 -6.42 -31.29
CA ARG A 139 -24.78 -7.27 -32.41
C ARG A 139 -23.94 -8.53 -32.54
N LYS A 140 -22.61 -8.39 -32.50
CA LYS A 140 -21.69 -9.54 -32.59
C LYS A 140 -21.84 -10.50 -31.42
N ARG A 141 -22.01 -9.97 -30.20
CA ARG A 141 -22.32 -10.80 -29.02
C ARG A 141 -23.62 -11.58 -29.25
N ALA A 142 -24.67 -10.91 -29.71
CA ALA A 142 -25.96 -11.55 -29.97
C ALA A 142 -25.88 -12.64 -31.04
N ASP A 143 -25.13 -12.40 -32.11
CA ASP A 143 -24.88 -13.41 -33.16
C ASP A 143 -24.14 -14.65 -32.62
N ILE A 144 -23.29 -14.48 -31.60
CA ILE A 144 -22.51 -15.56 -30.98
C ILE A 144 -23.31 -16.31 -29.91
N VAL A 145 -23.98 -15.57 -29.02
CA VAL A 145 -24.73 -16.10 -27.87
C VAL A 145 -26.08 -16.69 -28.31
N GLY A 146 -26.64 -16.20 -29.42
CA GLY A 146 -27.91 -16.65 -30.01
C GLY A 146 -29.12 -15.78 -29.64
N GLU A 147 -28.95 -14.80 -28.76
CA GLU A 147 -29.99 -13.87 -28.34
C GLU A 147 -29.42 -12.48 -28.05
N ALA A 148 -30.28 -11.46 -28.08
CA ALA A 148 -29.87 -10.10 -27.75
C ALA A 148 -29.71 -9.94 -26.23
N GLU A 149 -28.61 -9.31 -25.81
CA GLU A 149 -28.37 -8.96 -24.41
C GLU A 149 -29.44 -7.96 -23.94
N PRO A 150 -30.22 -8.26 -22.88
CA PRO A 150 -31.23 -7.36 -22.35
C PRO A 150 -30.58 -6.26 -21.52
N LEU A 151 -30.36 -5.09 -22.12
CA LEU A 151 -29.77 -3.96 -21.42
C LEU A 151 -30.82 -3.04 -20.79
N PRO A 152 -30.57 -2.48 -19.60
CA PRO A 152 -31.37 -1.40 -19.04
C PRO A 152 -31.46 -0.23 -20.01
N ALA A 153 -32.67 0.32 -20.17
CA ALA A 153 -32.87 1.51 -21.00
C ALA A 153 -32.08 2.70 -20.40
N PRO A 154 -31.57 3.62 -21.24
CA PRO A 154 -30.93 4.83 -20.75
C PRO A 154 -31.91 5.67 -19.91
N LEU A 155 -31.37 6.37 -18.92
CA LEU A 155 -32.14 7.28 -18.06
C LEU A 155 -32.83 8.40 -18.86
N ASP A 156 -33.87 8.99 -18.27
CA ASP A 156 -34.47 10.22 -18.80
C ASP A 156 -33.38 11.30 -19.00
N PRO A 157 -33.39 12.05 -20.12
CA PRO A 157 -32.42 13.10 -20.38
C PRO A 157 -32.20 14.09 -19.22
N ALA A 158 -33.24 14.44 -18.46
CA ALA A 158 -33.15 15.37 -17.33
C ALA A 158 -32.45 14.73 -16.12
N GLU A 159 -32.78 13.49 -15.78
CA GLU A 159 -32.15 12.73 -14.70
C GLU A 159 -30.68 12.46 -15.02
N ARG A 160 -30.40 12.03 -16.25
CA ARG A 160 -29.05 11.83 -16.76
C ARG A 160 -28.20 13.10 -16.68
N ALA A 161 -28.74 14.23 -17.11
CA ALA A 161 -28.03 15.51 -17.03
C ALA A 161 -27.71 15.89 -15.58
N ALA A 162 -28.67 15.72 -14.66
CA ALA A 162 -28.46 16.03 -13.24
C ALA A 162 -27.35 15.19 -12.60
N LEU A 163 -27.23 13.90 -12.96
CA LEU A 163 -26.12 13.05 -12.50
C LEU A 163 -24.78 13.46 -13.12
N LEU A 164 -24.75 13.76 -14.41
CA LEU A 164 -23.53 14.19 -15.10
C LEU A 164 -22.99 15.53 -14.60
N ASP A 165 -23.84 16.41 -14.07
CA ASP A 165 -23.41 17.67 -13.44
C ASP A 165 -22.61 17.45 -12.14
N THR A 166 -22.68 16.25 -11.55
CA THR A 166 -21.95 15.91 -10.30
C THR A 166 -20.56 15.32 -10.54
N CYS A 167 -20.25 14.88 -11.75
CA CYS A 167 -19.05 14.11 -12.04
C CYS A 167 -18.57 14.28 -13.49
N ASP A 168 -17.31 14.67 -13.67
CA ASP A 168 -16.73 14.82 -15.01
C ASP A 168 -16.40 13.45 -15.62
N LEU A 169 -17.28 12.95 -16.48
CA LEU A 169 -17.03 11.74 -17.27
C LEU A 169 -16.49 12.08 -18.68
N PRO A 170 -15.68 11.20 -19.30
CA PRO A 170 -15.20 11.44 -20.65
C PRO A 170 -16.35 11.30 -21.67
N PRO A 171 -16.33 12.07 -22.78
CA PRO A 171 -17.47 12.14 -23.71
C PRO A 171 -17.91 10.79 -24.29
N ASP A 172 -16.96 9.89 -24.52
CA ASP A 172 -17.22 8.56 -25.07
C ASP A 172 -17.95 7.64 -24.07
N LEU A 173 -17.61 7.69 -22.79
CA LEU A 173 -18.37 6.98 -21.75
C LEU A 173 -19.76 7.59 -21.56
N VAL A 174 -19.86 8.92 -21.55
CA VAL A 174 -21.15 9.63 -21.51
C VAL A 174 -22.02 9.16 -22.65
N ALA A 175 -21.48 9.04 -23.87
CA ALA A 175 -22.24 8.57 -25.03
C ALA A 175 -22.81 7.16 -24.84
N LEU A 176 -22.09 6.24 -24.19
CA LEU A 176 -22.60 4.90 -23.89
C LEU A 176 -23.78 4.92 -22.93
N TYR A 177 -23.76 5.79 -21.91
CA TYR A 177 -24.93 6.01 -21.03
C TYR A 177 -26.15 6.60 -21.76
N GLY A 178 -25.99 7.06 -23.01
CA GLY A 178 -27.10 7.40 -23.89
C GLY A 178 -27.73 6.21 -24.60
N GLU A 179 -27.07 5.05 -24.60
CA GLU A 179 -27.53 3.81 -25.23
C GLU A 179 -28.14 2.82 -24.23
N ALA A 180 -27.58 2.75 -23.01
CA ALA A 180 -28.05 1.89 -21.92
C ALA A 180 -27.54 2.40 -20.56
N ASP A 181 -28.21 2.03 -19.46
CA ASP A 181 -27.82 2.43 -18.10
C ASP A 181 -27.21 1.27 -17.30
N GLY A 182 -26.00 0.85 -17.71
CA GLY A 182 -25.37 -0.36 -17.17
C GLY A 182 -25.71 -1.62 -17.97
N ASP A 183 -25.40 -2.79 -17.42
CA ASP A 183 -25.55 -4.06 -18.14
C ASP A 183 -26.28 -5.18 -17.38
N ASP A 184 -26.96 -4.88 -16.28
CA ASP A 184 -27.77 -5.83 -15.50
C ASP A 184 -27.04 -7.17 -15.22
N GLU A 185 -25.79 -7.08 -14.75
CA GLU A 185 -24.92 -8.21 -14.40
C GLU A 185 -24.41 -9.04 -15.60
N THR A 186 -24.52 -8.52 -16.83
CA THR A 186 -24.04 -9.21 -18.05
C THR A 186 -22.51 -9.31 -18.12
N GLY A 187 -21.77 -8.31 -17.61
CA GLY A 187 -20.30 -8.29 -17.67
C GLY A 187 -19.75 -7.88 -19.04
N LEU A 188 -20.34 -6.86 -19.68
CA LEU A 188 -20.05 -6.44 -21.05
C LEU A 188 -18.59 -6.04 -21.27
N PHE A 189 -17.90 -5.50 -20.26
CA PHE A 189 -16.55 -4.99 -20.39
C PHE A 189 -15.53 -6.00 -19.89
N TYR A 190 -15.21 -7.00 -20.72
CA TYR A 190 -14.20 -8.01 -20.39
C TYR A 190 -14.53 -8.72 -19.06
N GLY A 191 -15.79 -9.15 -18.90
CA GLY A 191 -16.29 -9.79 -17.68
C GLY A 191 -16.52 -8.85 -16.51
N HIS A 192 -16.34 -7.53 -16.68
CA HIS A 192 -16.65 -6.55 -15.64
C HIS A 192 -18.09 -6.05 -15.83
N LEU A 193 -18.86 -6.09 -14.74
CA LEU A 193 -20.25 -5.63 -14.68
C LEU A 193 -20.28 -4.12 -14.83
N TRP A 194 -21.02 -3.62 -15.81
CA TRP A 194 -21.15 -2.19 -16.09
C TRP A 194 -22.15 -1.54 -15.13
N PHE A 195 -21.68 -0.56 -14.38
CA PHE A 195 -22.50 0.18 -13.44
C PHE A 195 -23.52 1.08 -14.13
N SER A 196 -24.66 1.27 -13.47
CA SER A 196 -25.56 2.38 -13.78
C SER A 196 -24.84 3.72 -13.61
N LEU A 197 -25.38 4.76 -14.23
CA LEU A 197 -24.85 6.11 -14.13
C LEU A 197 -24.93 6.63 -12.69
N GLU A 198 -26.02 6.33 -11.97
CA GLU A 198 -26.15 6.67 -10.55
C GLU A 198 -25.02 6.03 -9.74
N SER A 199 -24.78 4.72 -9.92
CA SER A 199 -23.68 4.03 -9.25
C SER A 199 -22.32 4.64 -9.59
N THR A 200 -22.08 4.97 -10.86
CA THR A 200 -20.80 5.54 -11.33
C THR A 200 -20.52 6.94 -10.77
N THR A 201 -21.57 7.74 -10.53
CA THR A 201 -21.44 9.16 -10.16
C THR A 201 -21.56 9.41 -8.65
N THR A 202 -22.28 8.56 -7.91
CA THR A 202 -22.62 8.85 -6.50
C THR A 202 -21.89 7.95 -5.50
N TYR A 203 -21.39 6.79 -5.91
CA TYR A 203 -20.75 5.84 -5.01
C TYR A 203 -19.22 5.94 -5.04
N VAL A 204 -18.63 5.93 -3.85
CA VAL A 204 -17.17 5.79 -3.67
C VAL A 204 -16.84 4.29 -3.72
N HIS A 205 -16.55 3.79 -4.92
CA HIS A 205 -16.27 2.37 -5.17
C HIS A 205 -14.91 1.91 -4.62
N HIS A 206 -13.94 2.80 -4.50
CA HIS A 206 -12.64 2.55 -3.87
C HIS A 206 -12.31 3.68 -2.91
N ARG A 207 -11.72 3.37 -1.75
CA ARG A 207 -11.15 4.41 -0.87
C ARG A 207 -9.82 4.86 -1.48
N PRO A 208 -9.71 6.10 -1.97
CA PRO A 208 -8.47 6.58 -2.57
C PRO A 208 -7.42 6.97 -1.52
N GLU A 209 -7.82 6.98 -0.24
CA GLU A 209 -7.03 7.54 0.84
C GLU A 209 -6.02 6.51 1.37
N ARG A 210 -4.77 6.94 1.39
CA ARG A 210 -3.66 6.21 1.95
C ARG A 210 -3.69 6.35 3.47
N GLU A 211 -3.48 5.27 4.20
CA GLU A 211 -3.39 5.30 5.67
C GLU A 211 -1.96 5.02 6.12
N TRP A 212 -1.60 5.52 7.31
CA TRP A 212 -0.32 5.20 7.94
C TRP A 212 -0.17 3.69 8.16
N ASN A 213 0.92 3.12 7.66
CA ASN A 213 1.35 1.74 7.93
C ASN A 213 2.88 1.64 7.91
N GLY A 214 3.43 0.55 8.45
CA GLY A 214 4.88 0.38 8.62
C GLY A 214 5.70 0.33 7.33
N ASN A 215 5.05 0.11 6.18
CA ASN A 215 5.70 0.04 4.87
C ASN A 215 5.37 1.22 3.97
N LEU A 216 4.73 2.27 4.49
CA LEU A 216 4.13 3.34 3.71
C LEU A 216 5.08 3.83 2.60
N PHE A 217 6.32 4.18 2.95
CA PHE A 217 7.28 4.67 1.98
C PHE A 217 7.95 3.59 1.11
N TRP A 218 7.98 2.34 1.58
CA TRP A 218 8.47 1.21 0.78
C TRP A 218 7.49 0.79 -0.30
N SER A 219 6.20 1.01 -0.06
CA SER A 219 5.11 0.70 -0.99
C SER A 219 4.75 1.88 -1.89
N MET A 220 5.59 2.91 -2.06
CA MET A 220 5.27 4.01 -2.98
C MET A 220 4.99 3.50 -4.39
N THR A 221 3.92 4.00 -5.01
CA THR A 221 3.51 3.58 -6.34
C THR A 221 4.61 3.84 -7.37
N GLY A 222 5.01 2.77 -8.05
CA GLY A 222 5.92 2.81 -9.18
C GLY A 222 5.31 3.53 -10.39
N ASP A 223 6.09 3.64 -11.46
CA ASP A 223 5.61 4.15 -12.74
C ASP A 223 4.67 3.12 -13.40
N ALA A 224 3.63 3.59 -14.08
CA ALA A 224 2.76 2.71 -14.85
C ALA A 224 3.50 2.15 -16.09
N GLU A 225 2.92 1.13 -16.73
CA GLU A 225 3.33 0.71 -18.07
C GLU A 225 2.16 0.97 -19.03
N PRO A 226 2.28 1.92 -19.98
CA PRO A 226 3.48 2.71 -20.30
C PRO A 226 3.84 3.79 -19.26
N PRO A 227 5.13 4.15 -19.11
CA PRO A 227 5.60 5.17 -18.16
C PRO A 227 4.94 6.54 -18.32
N GLY A 228 4.60 7.17 -17.20
CA GLY A 228 4.04 8.53 -17.12
C GLY A 228 2.59 8.66 -17.59
N THR A 229 1.91 7.55 -17.93
CA THR A 229 0.51 7.56 -18.36
C THR A 229 -0.45 7.75 -17.19
N ILE A 230 -0.20 7.08 -16.06
CA ILE A 230 -0.99 7.19 -14.83
C ILE A 230 -0.14 7.90 -13.79
N ARG A 231 -0.76 8.73 -12.95
CA ARG A 231 -0.05 9.35 -11.82
C ARG A 231 0.42 8.29 -10.83
N ARG A 232 1.62 8.51 -10.28
CA ARG A 232 2.24 7.62 -9.29
C ARG A 232 1.64 7.82 -7.90
N GLN A 233 0.41 7.35 -7.72
CA GLN A 233 -0.36 7.47 -6.48
C GLN A 233 -1.24 6.23 -6.26
N PHE A 234 -1.64 5.98 -5.01
CA PHE A 234 -2.46 4.84 -4.61
C PHE A 234 -3.91 4.94 -5.09
N GLY A 235 -4.43 6.16 -5.16
CA GLY A 235 -5.81 6.42 -5.53
C GLY A 235 -6.00 7.85 -5.98
N SER A 236 -7.07 8.08 -6.72
CA SER A 236 -7.54 9.42 -7.06
C SER A 236 -9.06 9.45 -7.02
N PRO A 237 -9.69 10.51 -6.50
CA PRO A 237 -11.12 10.74 -6.69
C PRO A 237 -11.46 11.03 -8.16
N ARG A 238 -10.46 11.29 -9.02
CA ARG A 238 -10.61 11.49 -10.47
C ARG A 238 -10.40 10.21 -11.28
N TRP A 239 -10.16 9.08 -10.62
CA TRP A 239 -10.24 7.76 -11.26
C TRP A 239 -11.63 7.23 -10.99
N ILE A 240 -12.51 7.27 -12.00
CA ILE A 240 -13.94 7.06 -11.81
C ILE A 240 -14.30 5.64 -12.26
N PRO A 241 -14.60 4.71 -11.33
CA PRO A 241 -14.98 3.35 -11.68
C PRO A 241 -16.31 3.32 -12.43
N PHE A 242 -16.35 2.63 -13.56
CA PHE A 242 -17.57 2.42 -14.33
C PHE A 242 -17.93 0.94 -14.48
N ALA A 243 -17.01 0.01 -14.19
CA ALA A 243 -17.34 -1.42 -14.17
C ALA A 243 -16.54 -2.19 -13.11
N THR A 244 -17.07 -3.30 -12.60
CA THR A 244 -16.45 -4.11 -11.53
C THR A 244 -16.25 -5.57 -11.91
N SER A 245 -15.13 -6.14 -11.50
CA SER A 245 -15.03 -7.59 -11.30
C SER A 245 -15.74 -7.93 -9.98
N THR A 246 -16.34 -9.11 -9.85
CA THR A 246 -17.00 -9.54 -8.61
C THR A 246 -16.06 -9.69 -7.40
N GLY A 247 -14.76 -9.39 -7.56
CA GLY A 247 -13.71 -9.49 -6.54
C GLY A 247 -13.19 -8.15 -5.99
N GLY A 248 -13.78 -7.00 -6.32
CA GLY A 248 -13.30 -5.70 -5.82
C GLY A 248 -12.19 -5.06 -6.67
N ASP A 249 -12.11 -5.44 -7.95
CA ASP A 249 -11.37 -4.69 -8.97
C ASP A 249 -12.33 -3.95 -9.89
N TYR A 250 -11.85 -2.84 -10.44
CA TYR A 250 -12.67 -1.96 -11.26
C TYR A 250 -11.95 -1.56 -12.54
N LEU A 251 -12.72 -1.44 -13.62
CA LEU A 251 -12.36 -0.57 -14.73
C LEU A 251 -12.79 0.85 -14.38
N ALA A 252 -11.83 1.78 -14.46
CA ALA A 252 -12.06 3.19 -14.19
C ALA A 252 -11.61 4.05 -15.37
N VAL A 253 -12.27 5.18 -15.57
CA VAL A 253 -11.78 6.24 -16.45
C VAL A 253 -10.89 7.18 -15.63
N ASP A 254 -9.69 7.42 -16.11
CA ASP A 254 -8.71 8.29 -15.45
C ASP A 254 -8.86 9.72 -15.97
N MET A 255 -9.41 10.60 -15.13
CA MET A 255 -9.62 12.02 -15.39
C MET A 255 -8.55 12.91 -14.74
N ASP A 256 -7.49 12.32 -14.17
CA ASP A 256 -6.29 13.00 -13.68
C ASP A 256 -5.02 12.18 -14.02
N PRO A 257 -4.75 12.01 -15.33
CA PRO A 257 -3.64 11.18 -15.80
C PRO A 257 -2.28 11.84 -15.54
N GLY A 258 -1.24 11.03 -15.68
CA GLY A 258 0.14 11.52 -15.64
C GLY A 258 0.51 12.35 -16.88
N PRO A 259 1.74 12.92 -16.92
CA PRO A 259 2.19 13.82 -17.99
C PRO A 259 2.11 13.25 -19.42
N ALA A 260 2.26 11.93 -19.56
CA ALA A 260 2.20 11.21 -20.84
C ALA A 260 0.84 10.55 -21.09
N GLY A 261 -0.10 10.64 -20.15
CA GLY A 261 -1.45 10.13 -20.29
C GLY A 261 -2.42 11.16 -20.86
N ARG A 262 -3.68 10.75 -20.98
CA ARG A 262 -4.77 11.60 -21.50
C ARG A 262 -6.05 11.37 -20.69
N PRO A 263 -6.83 12.44 -20.40
CA PRO A 263 -8.09 12.26 -19.66
C PRO A 263 -9.03 11.29 -20.39
N GLY A 264 -9.73 10.46 -19.63
CA GLY A 264 -10.63 9.44 -20.17
C GLY A 264 -9.95 8.15 -20.62
N GLN A 265 -8.63 8.01 -20.45
CA GLN A 265 -7.98 6.71 -20.59
C GLN A 265 -8.56 5.71 -19.59
N VAL A 266 -8.63 4.44 -19.97
CA VAL A 266 -9.16 3.37 -19.12
C VAL A 266 -8.00 2.75 -18.35
N ILE A 267 -8.18 2.65 -17.03
CA ILE A 267 -7.26 2.01 -16.10
C ILE A 267 -7.98 0.92 -15.30
N ARG A 268 -7.20 0.03 -14.68
CA ARG A 268 -7.69 -0.87 -13.63
C ARG A 268 -7.18 -0.41 -12.28
N VAL A 269 -8.08 -0.44 -11.31
CA VAL A 269 -7.85 -0.13 -9.89
C VAL A 269 -8.55 -1.17 -9.04
N GLY A 270 -8.24 -1.27 -7.75
CA GLY A 270 -8.88 -2.23 -6.85
C GLY A 270 -7.93 -2.86 -5.86
N ILE A 271 -8.48 -3.78 -5.07
CA ILE A 271 -7.78 -4.37 -3.92
C ILE A 271 -6.62 -5.29 -4.32
N HIS A 272 -6.61 -5.81 -5.55
CA HIS A 272 -5.60 -6.78 -6.00
C HIS A 272 -4.39 -6.17 -6.70
N TYR A 273 -4.29 -4.85 -6.79
CA TYR A 273 -3.17 -4.19 -7.48
C TYR A 273 -2.14 -3.58 -6.53
N ASP A 274 -2.26 -3.83 -5.22
CA ASP A 274 -1.32 -3.33 -4.19
C ASP A 274 -1.01 -1.82 -4.31
N GLY A 275 -2.01 -1.03 -4.75
CA GLY A 275 -1.87 0.42 -4.95
C GLY A 275 -1.19 0.85 -6.25
N ALA A 276 -1.05 -0.05 -7.22
CA ALA A 276 -0.43 0.21 -8.52
C ALA A 276 -1.44 0.08 -9.67
N PRO A 277 -2.06 1.17 -10.13
CA PRO A 277 -3.06 1.13 -11.20
C PRO A 277 -2.46 0.63 -12.52
N VAL A 278 -3.26 -0.09 -13.31
CA VAL A 278 -2.82 -0.67 -14.59
C VAL A 278 -3.45 0.06 -15.76
N TYR A 279 -2.63 0.50 -16.72
CA TYR A 279 -3.13 1.09 -17.96
C TYR A 279 -3.80 0.03 -18.84
N VAL A 280 -5.04 0.26 -19.26
CA VAL A 280 -5.80 -0.69 -20.09
C VAL A 280 -5.88 -0.21 -21.54
N ALA A 281 -6.37 1.00 -21.76
CA ALA A 281 -6.63 1.54 -23.09
C ALA A 281 -6.64 3.07 -23.10
N ASP A 282 -6.37 3.65 -24.25
CA ASP A 282 -6.32 5.11 -24.43
C ASP A 282 -7.68 5.80 -24.20
N SER A 283 -8.79 5.07 -24.29
CA SER A 283 -10.16 5.57 -24.14
C SER A 283 -11.17 4.43 -24.08
N VAL A 284 -12.44 4.72 -23.71
CA VAL A 284 -13.55 3.75 -23.81
C VAL A 284 -13.80 3.38 -25.26
N THR A 285 -13.70 4.34 -26.20
CA THR A 285 -13.71 4.05 -27.64
C THR A 285 -12.65 3.01 -28.02
N THR A 286 -11.43 3.14 -27.50
CA THR A 286 -10.34 2.21 -27.81
C THR A 286 -10.54 0.84 -27.17
N LEU A 287 -11.10 0.79 -25.96
CA LEU A 287 -11.51 -0.45 -25.31
C LEU A 287 -12.53 -1.21 -26.17
N LEU A 288 -13.62 -0.55 -26.58
CA LEU A 288 -14.64 -1.13 -27.47
C LEU A 288 -14.04 -1.62 -28.79
N ARG A 289 -13.14 -0.84 -29.38
CA ARG A 289 -12.44 -1.23 -30.62
C ARG A 289 -11.64 -2.53 -30.44
N ARG A 290 -11.01 -2.73 -29.28
CA ARG A 290 -10.29 -3.98 -28.98
C ARG A 290 -11.24 -5.16 -28.78
N LEU A 291 -12.37 -4.96 -28.10
CA LEU A 291 -13.40 -5.99 -27.91
C LEU A 291 -14.01 -6.44 -29.24
N VAL A 292 -14.45 -5.50 -30.09
CA VAL A 292 -14.97 -5.79 -31.43
C VAL A 292 -13.96 -6.57 -32.26
N ARG A 293 -12.69 -6.11 -32.29
CA ARG A 293 -11.62 -6.78 -33.02
C ARG A 293 -11.31 -8.18 -32.48
N ALA A 294 -11.49 -8.44 -31.19
CA ALA A 294 -11.31 -9.76 -30.62
C ALA A 294 -12.40 -10.72 -31.11
N LEU A 295 -13.66 -10.28 -31.10
CA LEU A 295 -14.77 -11.03 -31.69
C LEU A 295 -14.56 -11.30 -33.18
N ASP A 296 -14.09 -10.31 -33.95
CA ASP A 296 -13.79 -10.47 -35.38
C ASP A 296 -12.73 -11.54 -35.67
N ARG A 297 -11.79 -11.74 -34.73
CA ARG A 297 -10.73 -12.76 -34.86
C ARG A 297 -11.16 -14.13 -34.35
N GLY A 298 -12.31 -14.23 -33.71
CA GLY A 298 -12.70 -15.44 -32.98
C GLY A 298 -11.93 -15.63 -31.67
N ASP A 299 -11.35 -14.56 -31.11
CA ASP A 299 -10.62 -14.60 -29.83
C ASP A 299 -11.61 -14.57 -28.66
N TYR A 300 -12.45 -15.59 -28.54
CA TYR A 300 -13.43 -15.73 -27.46
C TYR A 300 -13.72 -17.21 -27.17
N GLU A 301 -14.19 -17.48 -25.96
CA GLU A 301 -14.71 -18.78 -25.52
C GLU A 301 -16.16 -18.58 -25.05
N GLY A 302 -17.11 -19.36 -25.57
CA GLY A 302 -18.51 -19.21 -25.17
C GLY A 302 -19.54 -19.69 -26.22
N GLY A 303 -20.81 -19.60 -25.83
CA GLY A 303 -22.03 -20.06 -26.49
C GLY A 303 -23.22 -19.95 -25.52
N GLU A 304 -24.44 -20.31 -25.95
CA GLU A 304 -25.73 -20.24 -25.20
C GLU A 304 -25.64 -19.67 -23.76
N GLY A 305 -25.80 -18.35 -23.64
CA GLY A 305 -25.83 -17.62 -22.36
C GLY A 305 -24.48 -17.23 -21.74
N TYR A 306 -23.33 -17.57 -22.34
CA TYR A 306 -22.00 -17.22 -21.82
C TYR A 306 -21.01 -16.78 -22.91
N LEU A 307 -20.26 -15.72 -22.66
CA LEU A 307 -19.22 -15.24 -23.58
C LEU A 307 -18.04 -14.59 -22.84
N ASP A 308 -16.87 -15.24 -22.92
CA ASP A 308 -15.58 -14.73 -22.47
C ASP A 308 -14.72 -14.29 -23.66
N ILE A 309 -14.18 -13.08 -23.61
CA ILE A 309 -13.49 -12.46 -24.76
C ILE A 309 -12.01 -12.30 -24.44
N ALA A 310 -11.15 -12.97 -25.20
CA ALA A 310 -9.71 -12.86 -25.08
C ALA A 310 -9.16 -11.60 -25.79
N ALA A 311 -9.59 -10.42 -25.35
CA ALA A 311 -9.14 -9.13 -25.90
C ALA A 311 -7.68 -8.75 -25.56
N ARG A 312 -6.99 -9.59 -24.76
CA ARG A 312 -5.59 -9.41 -24.31
C ARG A 312 -5.35 -8.02 -23.70
N LEU A 313 -6.32 -7.57 -22.90
CA LEU A 313 -6.17 -6.34 -22.13
C LEU A 313 -5.12 -6.56 -21.03
N PRO A 314 -4.27 -5.55 -20.74
CA PRO A 314 -3.37 -5.62 -19.60
C PRO A 314 -4.16 -5.92 -18.32
N SER A 315 -3.77 -6.96 -17.58
CA SER A 315 -4.49 -7.40 -16.39
C SER A 315 -3.73 -7.26 -15.09
N TYR A 316 -2.42 -7.11 -15.14
CA TYR A 316 -1.54 -6.80 -14.02
C TYR A 316 -0.31 -6.07 -14.57
N LEU A 317 0.36 -5.30 -13.71
CA LEU A 317 1.72 -4.87 -14.01
C LEU A 317 2.58 -6.13 -14.07
N ASP A 318 3.27 -6.34 -15.18
CA ASP A 318 4.24 -7.43 -15.31
C ASP A 318 5.48 -7.09 -14.47
N GLU A 319 5.41 -7.40 -13.17
CA GLU A 319 6.48 -7.13 -12.21
C GLU A 319 7.81 -7.73 -12.64
N SER A 320 7.82 -8.83 -13.42
CA SER A 320 9.07 -9.42 -13.92
C SER A 320 9.90 -8.46 -14.79
N ARG A 321 9.28 -7.37 -15.27
CA ARG A 321 9.94 -6.32 -16.06
C ARG A 321 10.35 -5.10 -15.24
N THR A 322 9.66 -4.84 -14.14
CA THR A 322 9.86 -3.65 -13.28
C THR A 322 10.58 -3.96 -11.98
N TYR A 323 10.66 -5.23 -11.60
CA TYR A 323 11.33 -5.72 -10.41
C TYR A 323 12.50 -6.61 -10.82
N TRP A 324 13.65 -6.37 -10.20
CA TRP A 324 14.78 -7.27 -10.28
C TRP A 324 15.25 -7.64 -8.88
N ARG A 325 15.42 -8.94 -8.63
CA ARG A 325 16.08 -9.47 -7.43
C ARG A 325 17.13 -10.49 -7.82
N GLY A 326 18.29 -10.42 -7.19
CA GLY A 326 19.30 -11.46 -7.35
C GLY A 326 20.64 -11.12 -6.72
N GLN A 327 21.65 -11.85 -7.18
CA GLN A 327 23.06 -11.59 -6.89
C GLN A 327 23.75 -11.05 -8.14
N ALA A 328 24.94 -10.46 -7.98
CA ALA A 328 25.72 -9.93 -9.08
C ALA A 328 25.87 -10.94 -10.26
N PRO A 329 25.92 -10.46 -11.53
CA PRO A 329 25.88 -9.07 -11.97
C PRO A 329 24.46 -8.54 -12.22
N ILE A 330 24.28 -7.23 -12.05
CA ILE A 330 23.04 -6.53 -12.42
C ILE A 330 22.87 -6.56 -13.95
N PRO A 331 21.65 -6.81 -14.48
CA PRO A 331 21.40 -6.81 -15.92
C PRO A 331 21.77 -5.48 -16.56
N LYS A 332 22.41 -5.50 -17.74
CA LYS A 332 22.74 -4.26 -18.48
C LYS A 332 21.51 -3.50 -19.00
N LYS A 333 20.36 -4.18 -19.13
CA LYS A 333 19.11 -3.59 -19.59
C LYS A 333 18.25 -3.21 -18.38
N THR A 334 18.57 -2.08 -17.74
CA THR A 334 17.89 -1.62 -16.52
C THR A 334 16.77 -0.61 -16.77
N ARG A 335 16.51 -0.21 -18.03
CA ARG A 335 15.56 0.88 -18.37
C ARG A 335 14.12 0.68 -17.92
N ARG A 336 13.70 -0.56 -17.65
CA ARG A 336 12.34 -0.86 -17.15
C ARG A 336 12.30 -1.16 -15.66
N ILE A 337 13.46 -1.37 -15.03
CA ILE A 337 13.55 -1.71 -13.61
C ILE A 337 13.21 -0.46 -12.80
N GLN A 338 12.24 -0.61 -11.92
CA GLN A 338 11.80 0.36 -10.93
C GLN A 338 12.24 -0.02 -9.52
N THR A 339 12.33 -1.33 -9.25
CA THR A 339 12.77 -1.86 -7.96
C THR A 339 13.94 -2.83 -8.16
N LEU A 340 15.04 -2.57 -7.46
CA LEU A 340 16.26 -3.39 -7.48
C LEU A 340 16.55 -3.94 -6.08
N VAL A 341 16.60 -5.27 -5.94
CA VAL A 341 16.92 -5.95 -4.69
C VAL A 341 18.18 -6.80 -4.89
N VAL A 342 19.25 -6.53 -4.14
CA VAL A 342 20.49 -7.31 -4.18
C VAL A 342 20.68 -8.05 -2.86
N ASP A 343 20.51 -9.37 -2.87
CA ASP A 343 20.57 -10.19 -1.65
C ASP A 343 21.98 -10.30 -1.04
N LYS A 344 23.02 -10.05 -1.84
CA LYS A 344 24.42 -10.06 -1.39
C LYS A 344 25.27 -9.12 -2.24
N VAL A 345 25.64 -7.97 -1.69
CA VAL A 345 26.45 -6.97 -2.41
C VAL A 345 27.90 -7.42 -2.57
N GLY A 346 28.71 -7.61 -1.51
CA GLY A 346 30.14 -7.93 -1.69
C GLY A 346 30.82 -6.97 -2.69
N ASP A 347 31.58 -7.52 -3.64
CA ASP A 347 32.26 -6.75 -4.71
C ASP A 347 31.33 -6.34 -5.89
N LEU A 348 30.05 -6.07 -5.62
CA LEU A 348 29.05 -5.72 -6.64
C LEU A 348 29.36 -4.39 -7.33
N ASP A 349 29.35 -4.41 -8.67
CA ASP A 349 29.35 -3.19 -9.50
C ASP A 349 27.92 -2.68 -9.74
N LEU A 350 27.62 -1.51 -9.19
CA LEU A 350 26.34 -0.80 -9.39
C LEU A 350 26.33 0.09 -10.65
N ALA A 351 27.41 0.20 -11.43
CA ALA A 351 27.45 1.06 -12.62
C ALA A 351 26.30 0.83 -13.63
N PRO A 352 25.79 -0.40 -13.87
CA PRO A 352 24.64 -0.61 -14.76
C PRO A 352 23.35 0.13 -14.35
N VAL A 353 23.23 0.48 -13.06
CA VAL A 353 22.08 1.21 -12.52
C VAL A 353 21.97 2.62 -13.07
N ARG A 354 23.07 3.25 -13.50
CA ARG A 354 23.06 4.61 -14.08
C ARG A 354 22.13 4.75 -15.30
N ALA A 355 21.83 3.65 -15.99
CA ALA A 355 20.92 3.62 -17.13
C ALA A 355 19.44 3.36 -16.76
N ALA A 356 19.12 3.19 -15.48
CA ALA A 356 17.80 2.84 -14.96
C ALA A 356 16.96 4.10 -14.69
N SER A 357 16.41 4.70 -15.76
CA SER A 357 15.69 5.98 -15.69
C SER A 357 14.37 5.96 -14.91
N HIS A 358 13.87 4.78 -14.53
CA HIS A 358 12.65 4.62 -13.73
C HIS A 358 12.93 3.96 -12.37
N LEU A 359 14.21 3.79 -11.98
CA LEU A 359 14.58 3.15 -10.72
C LEU A 359 14.25 4.06 -9.53
N SER A 360 13.24 3.68 -8.76
CA SER A 360 12.74 4.41 -7.59
C SER A 360 13.03 3.72 -6.27
N ALA A 361 13.27 2.41 -6.24
CA ALA A 361 13.53 1.65 -5.02
C ALA A 361 14.75 0.74 -5.14
N VAL A 362 15.64 0.81 -4.14
CA VAL A 362 16.83 -0.04 -4.06
C VAL A 362 16.95 -0.65 -2.67
N ALA A 363 17.15 -1.97 -2.60
CA ALA A 363 17.47 -2.69 -1.37
C ALA A 363 18.76 -3.49 -1.53
N LEU A 364 19.73 -3.27 -0.64
CA LEU A 364 21.05 -3.89 -0.67
C LEU A 364 21.30 -4.63 0.64
N PHE A 365 21.68 -5.91 0.54
CA PHE A 365 21.93 -6.78 1.68
C PHE A 365 23.33 -7.40 1.64
N GLY A 366 23.90 -7.69 2.80
CA GLY A 366 25.13 -8.48 2.95
C GLY A 366 26.35 -7.67 3.39
N ALA A 367 27.55 -8.16 3.08
CA ALA A 367 28.79 -7.52 3.50
C ALA A 367 29.07 -6.29 2.61
N GLY A 368 29.17 -5.11 3.24
CA GLY A 368 29.70 -3.88 2.62
C GLY A 368 31.21 -3.74 2.84
N PRO A 369 31.81 -2.60 2.44
CA PRO A 369 31.18 -1.44 1.81
C PRO A 369 30.84 -1.68 0.33
N VAL A 370 29.90 -0.87 -0.21
CA VAL A 370 29.53 -0.85 -1.64
C VAL A 370 29.55 0.59 -2.14
N ASP A 371 30.02 0.82 -3.37
CA ASP A 371 30.01 2.16 -3.96
C ASP A 371 28.58 2.59 -4.35
N LEU A 372 28.02 3.53 -3.59
CA LEU A 372 26.67 4.08 -3.82
C LEU A 372 26.64 5.20 -4.88
N SER A 373 27.79 5.64 -5.41
CA SER A 373 27.85 6.74 -6.40
C SER A 373 26.94 6.55 -7.61
N PRO A 374 26.72 5.33 -8.15
CA PRO A 374 25.77 5.10 -9.25
C PRO A 374 24.31 5.43 -8.93
N LEU A 375 23.94 5.43 -7.64
CA LEU A 375 22.57 5.70 -7.20
C LEU A 375 22.25 7.20 -7.15
N ARG A 376 23.24 8.09 -7.20
CA ARG A 376 23.04 9.54 -7.15
C ARG A 376 22.27 10.09 -8.35
N ASP A 377 22.43 9.47 -9.52
CA ASP A 377 21.94 9.99 -10.80
C ASP A 377 20.61 9.36 -11.26
N VAL A 378 20.00 8.50 -10.43
CA VAL A 378 18.70 7.86 -10.69
C VAL A 378 17.61 8.50 -9.83
N PRO A 379 16.32 8.41 -10.22
CA PRO A 379 15.22 8.99 -9.46
C PRO A 379 14.87 8.14 -8.23
N LEU A 380 15.87 7.81 -7.39
CA LEU A 380 15.72 6.96 -6.22
C LEU A 380 14.91 7.67 -5.13
N GLU A 381 13.83 7.02 -4.70
CA GLU A 381 12.89 7.52 -3.70
C GLU A 381 12.94 6.69 -2.40
N ALA A 382 13.26 5.40 -2.47
CA ALA A 382 13.39 4.52 -1.31
C ALA A 382 14.71 3.73 -1.34
N LEU A 383 15.47 3.79 -0.25
CA LEU A 383 16.76 3.10 -0.11
C LEU A 383 16.83 2.26 1.18
N ARG A 384 17.06 0.95 1.05
CA ARG A 384 17.23 -0.01 2.15
C ARG A 384 18.64 -0.53 2.10
N LEU A 385 19.36 -0.36 3.19
CA LEU A 385 20.74 -0.79 3.34
C LEU A 385 20.80 -1.67 4.58
N GLU A 386 21.02 -2.96 4.38
CA GLU A 386 21.33 -3.91 5.46
C GLU A 386 22.74 -4.43 5.23
N LEU A 387 23.70 -3.60 5.63
CA LEU A 387 25.11 -3.78 5.31
C LEU A 387 25.97 -3.69 6.56
N ASP A 388 27.06 -4.45 6.58
CA ASP A 388 28.00 -4.45 7.71
C ASP A 388 28.56 -3.05 7.99
N ALA A 389 28.95 -2.36 6.91
CA ALA A 389 29.48 -1.00 6.87
C ALA A 389 29.00 -0.27 5.60
N VAL A 390 28.80 1.04 5.67
CA VAL A 390 28.38 1.86 4.52
C VAL A 390 28.85 3.31 4.64
N ASP A 391 29.17 3.92 3.49
CA ASP A 391 29.42 5.36 3.35
C ASP A 391 28.27 6.00 2.55
N LEU A 392 27.57 6.95 3.18
CA LEU A 392 26.44 7.67 2.58
C LEU A 392 26.86 8.95 1.84
N SER A 393 28.12 9.39 1.98
CA SER A 393 28.64 10.61 1.36
C SER A 393 28.41 10.71 -0.16
N PRO A 394 28.49 9.62 -0.95
CA PRO A 394 28.20 9.67 -2.38
C PRO A 394 26.78 10.12 -2.73
N LEU A 395 25.83 9.98 -1.79
CA LEU A 395 24.43 10.35 -1.98
C LEU A 395 24.12 11.79 -1.57
N ALA A 396 25.09 12.56 -1.07
CA ALA A 396 24.90 13.95 -0.63
C ALA A 396 24.09 14.78 -1.65
N GLY A 397 23.00 15.39 -1.18
CA GLY A 397 22.10 16.19 -2.00
C GLY A 397 21.14 15.40 -2.89
N HIS A 398 20.88 14.11 -2.60
CA HIS A 398 20.01 13.28 -3.43
C HIS A 398 18.63 13.94 -3.66
N PRO A 399 18.22 14.20 -4.90
CA PRO A 399 17.09 15.11 -5.17
C PRO A 399 15.72 14.49 -4.89
N ALA A 400 15.61 13.17 -4.92
CA ALA A 400 14.34 12.44 -4.89
C ALA A 400 14.16 11.50 -3.68
N LEU A 401 15.18 11.34 -2.81
CA LEU A 401 15.15 10.32 -1.78
C LEU A 401 14.16 10.73 -0.67
N ARG A 402 13.14 9.88 -0.44
CA ARG A 402 12.04 10.11 0.50
C ARG A 402 12.12 9.22 1.73
N MET A 403 12.59 8.00 1.55
CA MET A 403 12.73 7.02 2.64
C MET A 403 14.10 6.38 2.63
N MET A 404 14.69 6.28 3.82
CA MET A 404 15.88 5.51 4.06
C MET A 404 15.67 4.54 5.22
N THR A 405 15.97 3.26 4.99
CA THR A 405 16.11 2.25 6.03
C THR A 405 17.55 1.80 6.09
N LEU A 406 18.15 1.87 7.27
CA LEU A 406 19.53 1.54 7.52
C LEU A 406 19.66 0.54 8.67
N ARG A 407 20.34 -0.57 8.42
CA ARG A 407 20.76 -1.52 9.44
C ARG A 407 22.25 -1.81 9.24
N THR A 408 23.05 -1.48 10.23
CA THR A 408 24.52 -1.61 10.18
C THR A 408 25.12 -2.09 11.47
N ARG A 409 26.25 -2.79 11.37
CA ARG A 409 27.03 -3.20 12.54
C ARG A 409 28.08 -2.15 12.91
N GLU A 410 28.66 -1.50 11.92
CA GLU A 410 29.61 -0.41 12.11
C GLU A 410 28.91 0.95 12.24
N PRO A 411 29.53 1.91 12.98
CA PRO A 411 29.01 3.27 13.08
C PRO A 411 28.88 3.96 11.73
N VAL A 412 27.76 4.67 11.52
CA VAL A 412 27.49 5.43 10.29
C VAL A 412 27.30 6.90 10.62
N ASP A 413 27.92 7.78 9.84
CA ASP A 413 27.69 9.22 9.90
C ASP A 413 26.41 9.59 9.13
N LEU A 414 25.42 10.12 9.85
CA LEU A 414 24.15 10.57 9.30
C LEU A 414 24.12 12.08 9.01
N GLY A 415 25.22 12.82 9.20
CA GLY A 415 25.27 14.26 8.92
C GLY A 415 24.91 14.63 7.48
N VAL A 416 25.12 13.69 6.53
CA VAL A 416 24.73 13.85 5.13
C VAL A 416 23.21 13.94 4.93
N LEU A 417 22.39 13.39 5.84
CA LEU A 417 20.93 13.38 5.71
C LEU A 417 20.34 14.80 5.69
N ARG A 418 21.00 15.79 6.32
CA ARG A 418 20.64 17.22 6.24
C ARG A 418 20.59 17.77 4.81
N THR A 419 21.29 17.11 3.89
CA THR A 419 21.38 17.54 2.50
C THR A 419 20.23 17.01 1.65
N PHE A 420 19.37 16.13 2.17
CA PHE A 420 18.31 15.48 1.39
C PHE A 420 17.00 16.28 1.47
N PRO A 421 16.63 17.03 0.41
CA PRO A 421 15.53 17.98 0.47
C PRO A 421 14.13 17.35 0.54
N ARG A 422 14.02 16.02 0.37
CA ARG A 422 12.75 15.29 0.32
C ARG A 422 12.68 14.12 1.30
N LEU A 423 13.66 13.99 2.22
CA LEU A 423 13.68 12.88 3.16
C LEU A 423 12.54 13.06 4.19
N GLU A 424 11.51 12.23 4.07
CA GLU A 424 10.29 12.28 4.88
C GLU A 424 10.22 11.09 5.85
N GLY A 425 10.96 10.01 5.60
CA GLY A 425 10.99 8.84 6.48
C GLY A 425 12.39 8.27 6.70
N LEU A 426 12.68 7.91 7.95
CA LEU A 426 13.98 7.37 8.36
C LEU A 426 13.79 6.22 9.36
N ASP A 427 14.30 5.05 9.02
CA ASP A 427 14.45 3.91 9.94
C ASP A 427 15.94 3.61 10.15
N VAL A 428 16.41 3.81 11.38
CA VAL A 428 17.80 3.50 11.78
C VAL A 428 17.84 2.62 13.02
N ALA A 429 16.74 1.92 13.33
CA ALA A 429 16.63 1.12 14.54
C ALA A 429 17.65 -0.01 14.62
N GLY A 430 18.07 -0.54 13.46
CA GLY A 430 19.11 -1.55 13.35
C GLY A 430 20.51 -1.00 13.06
N ALA A 431 20.73 0.31 13.14
CA ALA A 431 22.03 0.94 12.83
C ALA A 431 22.75 1.47 14.06
N ALA A 432 24.08 1.39 14.03
CA ALA A 432 24.94 1.99 15.04
C ALA A 432 25.08 3.50 14.78
N VAL A 433 24.14 4.31 15.28
CA VAL A 433 24.11 5.76 15.09
C VAL A 433 24.45 6.51 16.37
N GLN A 434 25.28 7.55 16.27
CA GLN A 434 25.63 8.44 17.40
C GLN A 434 24.74 9.69 17.44
N ASP A 435 24.43 10.24 16.27
CA ASP A 435 23.55 11.37 16.05
C ASP A 435 22.68 11.08 14.81
N LEU A 436 21.45 11.60 14.80
CA LEU A 436 20.54 11.46 13.66
C LEU A 436 20.86 12.45 12.54
N GLY A 437 21.73 13.42 12.80
CA GLY A 437 22.05 14.47 11.86
C GLY A 437 20.88 15.42 11.63
N GLU A 438 19.82 15.41 12.44
CA GLU A 438 18.69 16.37 12.39
C GLU A 438 18.21 16.72 10.95
N PRO A 439 17.68 15.76 10.17
CA PRO A 439 17.09 16.06 8.87
C PRO A 439 15.82 16.91 9.05
N ASP A 440 15.66 17.93 8.20
CA ASP A 440 14.46 18.77 8.18
C ASP A 440 13.31 18.05 7.47
N GLY A 441 12.07 18.27 7.94
CA GLY A 441 10.86 17.78 7.26
C GLY A 441 10.52 16.31 7.49
N LEU A 442 11.20 15.63 8.42
CA LEU A 442 10.95 14.23 8.74
C LEU A 442 9.53 14.01 9.29
N LEU A 443 8.76 13.13 8.65
CA LEU A 443 7.40 12.73 9.05
C LEU A 443 7.40 11.41 9.83
N LEU A 444 8.27 10.47 9.49
CA LEU A 444 8.40 9.17 10.14
C LEU A 444 9.83 8.94 10.63
N LEU A 445 9.97 8.59 11.91
CA LEU A 445 11.23 8.17 12.51
C LEU A 445 11.05 6.85 13.23
N THR A 446 11.81 5.83 12.84
CA THR A 446 11.84 4.52 13.50
C THR A 446 13.20 4.30 14.16
N LEU A 447 13.17 4.05 15.48
CA LEU A 447 14.34 3.81 16.31
C LEU A 447 14.15 2.59 17.22
N SER A 448 15.24 2.07 17.76
CA SER A 448 15.23 1.08 18.84
C SER A 448 14.83 1.72 20.18
N PRO A 449 14.43 0.93 21.19
CA PRO A 449 14.14 1.45 22.54
C PRO A 449 15.31 2.25 23.15
N GLU A 450 16.55 1.80 22.97
CA GLU A 450 17.76 2.46 23.47
C GLU A 450 17.99 3.81 22.79
N GLN A 451 17.79 3.86 21.47
CA GLN A 451 17.97 5.07 20.68
C GLN A 451 16.91 6.11 21.04
N TRP A 452 15.64 5.72 21.19
CA TRP A 452 14.59 6.62 21.67
C TRP A 452 14.91 7.21 23.04
N ARG A 453 15.44 6.40 23.98
CA ARG A 453 15.85 6.88 25.31
C ARG A 453 16.98 7.90 25.27
N ARG A 454 17.92 7.74 24.33
CA ARG A 454 19.07 8.65 24.14
C ARG A 454 18.71 9.91 23.36
N LEU A 455 17.72 9.82 22.48
CA LEU A 455 17.22 10.97 21.74
C LEU A 455 16.75 12.03 22.74
N GLY A 456 17.04 13.30 22.44
CA GLY A 456 16.45 14.43 23.16
C GLY A 456 14.97 14.59 22.82
N THR A 457 14.54 15.83 22.66
CA THR A 457 13.20 16.12 22.15
C THR A 457 13.07 15.60 20.71
N PRO A 458 12.07 14.75 20.39
CA PRO A 458 11.86 14.30 19.03
C PRO A 458 11.44 15.46 18.12
N PRO A 459 11.76 15.42 16.81
CA PRO A 459 11.24 16.39 15.85
C PRO A 459 9.71 16.27 15.73
N PRO A 460 9.03 17.25 15.07
CA PRO A 460 7.58 17.19 14.86
C PRO A 460 7.20 16.08 13.86
N LEU A 461 7.05 14.85 14.35
CA LEU A 461 6.71 13.67 13.57
C LEU A 461 5.20 13.59 13.29
N ALA A 462 4.84 12.92 12.20
CA ALA A 462 3.47 12.50 11.93
C ALA A 462 3.23 11.05 12.40
N ALA A 463 4.29 10.23 12.34
CA ALA A 463 4.30 8.91 12.95
C ALA A 463 5.68 8.61 13.56
N ALA A 464 5.69 7.82 14.63
CA ALA A 464 6.90 7.35 15.28
C ALA A 464 6.91 5.81 15.25
N GLY A 465 8.05 5.22 14.89
CA GLY A 465 8.27 3.79 14.90
C GLY A 465 9.14 3.35 16.09
N LEU A 466 8.77 2.24 16.73
CA LEU A 466 9.58 1.56 17.74
C LEU A 466 9.82 0.12 17.27
N ASP A 467 11.03 -0.14 16.77
CA ASP A 467 11.40 -1.45 16.24
C ASP A 467 11.92 -2.39 17.33
N GLY A 468 12.01 -3.68 17.01
CA GLY A 468 12.37 -4.76 17.92
C GLY A 468 11.16 -5.46 18.52
N ASP A 469 11.35 -6.10 19.69
CA ASP A 469 10.26 -6.72 20.46
C ASP A 469 10.15 -6.10 21.86
N PRO A 470 9.76 -4.82 21.97
CA PRO A 470 9.66 -4.12 23.24
C PRO A 470 8.58 -4.73 24.14
N THR A 471 8.79 -4.65 25.46
CA THR A 471 7.74 -4.98 26.44
C THR A 471 6.64 -3.92 26.43
N PRO A 472 5.42 -4.24 26.93
CA PRO A 472 4.38 -3.24 27.14
C PRO A 472 4.86 -2.01 27.93
N GLY A 473 5.68 -2.20 28.98
CA GLY A 473 6.31 -1.09 29.70
C GLY A 473 7.26 -0.23 28.85
N GLN A 474 8.04 -0.83 27.94
CA GLN A 474 8.88 -0.07 27.01
C GLN A 474 8.06 0.70 25.97
N VAL A 475 6.96 0.11 25.48
CA VAL A 475 6.00 0.82 24.61
C VAL A 475 5.40 2.01 25.36
N HIS A 476 5.02 1.84 26.64
CA HIS A 476 4.51 2.92 27.48
C HIS A 476 5.54 4.05 27.71
N GLU A 477 6.80 3.71 28.02
CA GLU A 477 7.88 4.68 28.20
C GLU A 477 8.11 5.49 26.90
N TRP A 478 8.09 4.80 25.76
CA TRP A 478 8.26 5.41 24.45
C TRP A 478 7.09 6.35 24.09
N THR A 479 5.84 5.94 24.27
CA THR A 479 4.67 6.76 23.93
C THR A 479 4.55 8.00 24.80
N ALA A 480 4.95 7.92 26.08
CA ALA A 480 4.95 9.05 27.01
C ALA A 480 5.80 10.24 26.53
N ARG A 481 6.74 10.02 25.61
CA ARG A 481 7.60 11.07 25.02
C ARG A 481 6.86 12.04 24.12
N PHE A 482 5.69 11.65 23.59
CA PHE A 482 4.90 12.47 22.67
C PHE A 482 3.78 13.25 23.39
N GLY A 483 3.68 13.11 24.71
CA GLY A 483 2.62 13.73 25.52
C GLY A 483 1.45 12.77 25.77
N ARG A 484 0.40 13.28 26.45
CA ARG A 484 -0.85 12.55 26.65
C ARG A 484 -1.78 12.84 25.48
N GLU A 485 -1.77 11.96 24.50
CA GLU A 485 -2.76 11.95 23.41
C GLU A 485 -3.68 10.74 23.57
N GLU A 486 -4.95 10.95 23.25
CA GLU A 486 -6.04 10.00 23.42
C GLU A 486 -5.81 8.74 22.56
N GLY A 487 -6.32 7.58 23.01
CA GLY A 487 -6.39 6.38 22.19
C GLY A 487 -5.47 5.23 22.56
N TRP A 488 -4.73 5.30 23.67
CA TRP A 488 -4.03 4.15 24.25
C TRP A 488 -4.04 4.15 25.79
N GLU A 489 -3.90 2.97 26.41
CA GLU A 489 -3.83 2.79 27.86
C GLU A 489 -2.73 1.80 28.23
N TYR A 490 -2.05 2.07 29.36
CA TYR A 490 -1.11 1.16 29.98
C TYR A 490 -1.67 0.63 31.30
N VAL A 491 -1.57 -0.67 31.50
CA VAL A 491 -2.15 -1.37 32.66
C VAL A 491 -1.12 -2.32 33.25
N GLU A 492 -0.91 -2.21 34.56
CA GLU A 492 -0.16 -3.20 35.34
C GLU A 492 -1.12 -3.95 36.27
N GLY A 493 -0.83 -5.23 36.51
CA GLY A 493 -1.61 -6.02 37.43
C GLY A 493 -0.89 -7.26 37.93
N ARG A 494 -1.57 -7.99 38.82
CA ARG A 494 -1.12 -9.27 39.34
C ARG A 494 -2.29 -10.24 39.42
N LEU A 495 -2.05 -11.48 39.03
CA LEU A 495 -2.94 -12.61 39.26
C LEU A 495 -2.99 -12.91 40.77
N GLY A 496 -4.20 -13.15 41.28
CA GLY A 496 -4.48 -13.36 42.71
C GLY A 496 -4.09 -14.74 43.23
#